data_AF-A0A3B9YIL3-F1
#
_entry.id   AF-A0A3B9YIL3-F1
#
_cell.length_a   1.000
_cell.length_b   1.000
_cell.length_c   1.000
_cell.angle_alpha   90.00
_cell.angle_beta   90.00
_cell.angle_gamma   90.00
#
_symmetry.space_group_name_H-M   'P 1'
#
loop_
_entity.id
_entity.type
_entity.pdbx_description
1 polymer ?
#
loop_
_entity_poly.entity_id
_entity_poly.type
_entity_poly.pdbx_seq_one_letter_code
_entity_poly.pdbx_strand_id
1 'polypeptide(L)'
;MNCPDRDLLSAYVDGELSPSEARELEGHLGACGRCRSKVKTFRALKAAVSAAAPAPAMPDDLKRTLRGMAARRGEPAWKRSLSELAFGWKSPAAAAAFSLAAVLAVVWAVRRPAPEREELPVEMLLAAHSEYAKTLPLAAGVGDEGWEEDGDVR
;
A
#
# COMPACT_ATOMS: atom_id res chain seq x y z
N MET A 1 -31.53 -1.91 13.33
CA MET A 1 -30.52 -2.25 12.30
C MET A 1 -29.63 -3.34 12.87
N ASN A 2 -29.52 -4.48 12.19
CA ASN A 2 -28.72 -5.61 12.66
C ASN A 2 -27.23 -5.27 12.58
N CYS A 3 -26.41 -5.78 13.50
CA CYS A 3 -24.97 -5.57 13.44
C CYS A 3 -24.34 -6.65 12.54
N PRO A 4 -23.30 -6.29 11.75
CA PRO A 4 -22.53 -7.26 10.99
C PRO A 4 -21.81 -8.23 11.92
N ASP A 5 -21.50 -9.41 11.38
CA ASP A 5 -20.75 -10.42 12.11
C ASP A 5 -19.31 -9.95 12.40
N ARG A 6 -18.72 -10.55 13.43
CA ARG A 6 -17.34 -10.35 13.86
C ARG A 6 -16.35 -10.59 12.72
N ASP A 7 -16.56 -11.60 11.90
CA ASP A 7 -15.60 -11.97 10.86
C ASP A 7 -15.53 -10.90 9.77
N LEU A 8 -16.66 -10.32 9.38
CA LEU A 8 -16.70 -9.17 8.46
C LEU A 8 -15.98 -7.95 9.03
N LEU A 9 -16.10 -7.70 10.34
CA LEU A 9 -15.37 -6.62 11.02
C LEU A 9 -13.86 -6.89 11.10
N SER A 10 -13.45 -8.15 11.22
CA SER A 10 -12.04 -8.54 11.19
C SER A 10 -11.46 -8.36 9.79
N ALA A 11 -12.12 -8.90 8.77
CA ALA A 11 -11.74 -8.77 7.36
C ALA A 11 -11.60 -7.30 6.94
N TYR A 12 -12.47 -6.41 7.46
CA TYR A 12 -12.32 -4.96 7.26
C TYR A 12 -11.03 -4.38 7.86
N VAL A 13 -10.63 -4.83 9.05
CA VAL A 13 -9.37 -4.42 9.69
C VAL A 13 -8.15 -4.99 8.98
N ASP A 14 -8.32 -6.13 8.33
CA ASP A 14 -7.28 -6.79 7.54
C ASP A 14 -7.19 -6.29 6.09
N GLY A 15 -8.21 -5.55 5.63
CA GLY A 15 -8.24 -4.98 4.29
C GLY A 15 -8.63 -5.99 3.22
N GLU A 16 -9.31 -7.08 3.62
CA GLU A 16 -9.66 -8.21 2.76
C GLU A 16 -11.03 -8.05 2.07
N LEU A 17 -11.83 -7.06 2.49
CA LEU A 17 -13.12 -6.78 1.88
C LEU A 17 -12.97 -6.17 0.48
N SER A 18 -13.91 -6.51 -0.42
CA SER A 18 -14.03 -5.82 -1.69
C SER A 18 -14.38 -4.33 -1.49
N PRO A 19 -14.09 -3.45 -2.46
CA PRO A 19 -14.42 -2.03 -2.34
C PRO A 19 -15.91 -1.74 -2.11
N SER A 20 -16.82 -2.60 -2.60
CA SER A 20 -18.26 -2.51 -2.34
C SER A 20 -18.59 -2.84 -0.89
N GLU A 21 -18.11 -3.96 -0.37
CA GLU A 21 -18.38 -4.41 0.99
C GLU A 21 -17.79 -3.45 2.03
N ALA A 22 -16.58 -2.93 1.77
CA ALA A 22 -15.96 -1.93 2.62
C ALA A 22 -16.83 -0.66 2.74
N ARG A 23 -17.38 -0.15 1.62
CA ARG A 23 -18.26 1.03 1.62
C ARG A 23 -19.56 0.79 2.39
N GLU A 24 -20.18 -0.38 2.22
CA GLU A 24 -21.40 -0.73 2.96
C GLU A 24 -21.14 -0.78 4.46
N LEU A 25 -20.04 -1.42 4.85
CA LEU A 25 -19.64 -1.51 6.24
C LEU A 25 -19.28 -0.14 6.82
N GLU A 26 -18.60 0.72 6.07
CA GLU A 26 -18.30 2.10 6.48
C GLU A 26 -19.57 2.91 6.72
N GLY A 27 -20.60 2.75 5.89
CA GLY A 27 -21.92 3.31 6.13
C GLY A 27 -22.51 2.85 7.47
N HIS A 28 -22.44 1.54 7.77
CA HIS A 28 -22.85 1.01 9.07
C HIS A 28 -22.03 1.57 10.24
N LEU A 29 -20.70 1.66 10.09
CA LEU A 29 -19.79 2.22 11.09
C LEU A 29 -20.07 3.71 11.34
N GLY A 30 -20.61 4.45 10.37
CA GLY A 30 -21.09 5.83 10.57
C GLY A 30 -22.21 5.92 11.61
N ALA A 31 -23.15 4.98 11.58
CA ALA A 31 -24.33 4.98 12.47
C ALA A 31 -24.17 4.16 13.76
N CYS A 32 -23.27 3.17 13.81
CA CYS A 32 -23.19 2.21 14.91
C CYS A 32 -21.93 2.36 15.78
N GLY A 33 -22.08 2.94 16.98
CA GLY A 33 -20.99 3.10 17.95
C GLY A 33 -20.40 1.79 18.48
N ARG A 34 -21.23 0.75 18.64
CA ARG A 34 -20.81 -0.58 19.09
C ARG A 34 -19.85 -1.24 18.11
N CYS A 35 -20.15 -1.20 16.82
CA CYS A 35 -19.28 -1.76 15.78
C CYS A 35 -17.99 -0.95 15.64
N ARG A 36 -18.04 0.38 15.77
CA ARG A 36 -16.82 1.22 15.86
C ARG A 36 -15.90 0.80 17.01
N SER A 37 -16.48 0.52 18.18
CA SER A 37 -15.69 0.05 19.33
C SER A 37 -15.03 -1.31 19.05
N LYS A 38 -15.75 -2.25 18.41
CA LYS A 38 -15.18 -3.55 18.03
C LYS A 38 -14.01 -3.42 17.04
N VAL A 39 -14.18 -2.60 15.99
CA VAL A 39 -13.12 -2.31 15.01
C VAL A 39 -11.90 -1.69 15.70
N LYS A 40 -12.11 -0.78 16.66
CA LYS A 40 -11.01 -0.20 17.45
C LYS A 40 -10.26 -1.27 18.23
N THR A 41 -10.96 -2.21 18.86
CA THR A 41 -10.34 -3.35 19.57
C THR A 41 -9.52 -4.22 18.64
N PHE A 42 -10.05 -4.59 17.47
CA PHE A 42 -9.31 -5.40 16.49
C PHE A 42 -8.07 -4.70 15.95
N ARG A 43 -8.15 -3.39 15.67
CA ARG A 43 -6.97 -2.59 15.29
C ARG A 43 -5.91 -2.55 16.39
N ALA A 44 -6.32 -2.41 17.65
CA ALA A 44 -5.40 -2.43 18.79
C ALA A 44 -4.73 -3.79 18.95
N LEU A 45 -5.49 -4.89 18.80
CA LEU A 45 -4.95 -6.25 18.83
C LEU A 45 -3.92 -6.46 17.71
N LYS A 46 -4.26 -6.09 16.47
CA LYS A 46 -3.36 -6.17 15.31
C LYS A 46 -2.06 -5.42 15.57
N ALA A 47 -2.14 -4.20 16.09
CA ALA A 47 -0.96 -3.41 16.43
C ALA A 47 -0.11 -4.06 17.52
N ALA A 48 -0.73 -4.63 18.57
CA ALA A 48 -0.01 -5.31 19.65
C ALA A 48 0.72 -6.56 19.14
N VAL A 49 0.07 -7.37 18.29
CA VAL A 49 0.69 -8.55 17.66
C VAL A 49 1.85 -8.13 16.76
N SER A 50 1.67 -7.11 15.91
CA SER A 50 2.74 -6.60 15.04
C SER A 50 3.93 -6.03 15.82
N ALA A 51 3.69 -5.47 17.01
CA ALA A 51 4.76 -4.94 17.87
C ALA A 51 5.52 -6.04 18.63
N ALA A 52 4.84 -7.13 19.00
CA ALA A 52 5.44 -8.25 19.71
C ALA A 52 6.25 -9.17 18.80
N ALA A 53 5.89 -9.25 17.51
CA ALA A 53 6.63 -10.06 16.55
C ALA A 53 7.95 -9.37 16.17
N PRO A 54 9.11 -10.06 16.22
CA PRO A 54 10.35 -9.54 15.68
C PRO A 54 10.17 -9.33 14.18
N ALA A 55 10.03 -8.07 13.75
CA ALA A 55 9.99 -7.74 12.34
C ALA A 55 11.37 -8.04 11.75
N PRO A 56 11.49 -8.99 10.80
CA PRO A 56 12.77 -9.28 10.20
C PRO A 56 13.30 -8.03 9.49
N ALA A 57 14.58 -7.74 9.70
CA ALA A 57 15.19 -6.53 9.15
C ALA A 57 15.12 -6.58 7.62
N MET A 58 14.49 -5.58 7.01
CA MET A 58 14.44 -5.48 5.56
C MET A 58 15.88 -5.41 5.00
N PRO A 59 16.23 -6.21 3.98
CA PRO A 59 17.54 -6.18 3.34
C PRO A 59 17.87 -4.78 2.79
N ASP A 60 19.13 -4.37 2.88
CA ASP A 60 19.54 -3.01 2.53
C ASP A 60 19.48 -2.75 1.01
N ASP A 61 19.67 -3.78 0.20
CA ASP A 61 19.46 -3.75 -1.25
C ASP A 61 17.99 -3.42 -1.58
N LEU A 62 17.04 -4.10 -0.94
CA LEU A 62 15.62 -3.84 -1.12
C LEU A 62 15.24 -2.42 -0.66
N LYS A 63 15.76 -1.97 0.49
CA LYS A 63 15.57 -0.58 0.96
C LYS A 63 16.07 0.44 -0.08
N ARG A 64 17.25 0.22 -0.66
CA ARG A 64 17.82 1.13 -1.69
C ARG A 64 16.95 1.15 -2.94
N THR A 65 16.52 -0.01 -3.42
CA THR A 65 15.65 -0.13 -4.59
C THR A 65 14.32 0.59 -4.38
N LEU A 66 13.64 0.37 -3.25
CA LEU A 66 12.38 1.04 -2.92
C LEU A 66 12.53 2.56 -2.81
N ARG A 67 13.59 3.05 -2.17
CA ARG A 67 13.89 4.49 -2.11
C ARG A 67 14.13 5.08 -3.50
N GLY A 68 14.84 4.36 -4.37
CA GLY A 68 15.06 4.77 -5.75
C GLY A 68 13.76 4.87 -6.56
N MET A 69 12.85 3.91 -6.39
CA MET A 69 11.53 3.93 -7.04
C MET A 69 10.66 5.08 -6.53
N ALA A 70 10.67 5.35 -5.22
CA ALA A 70 9.93 6.45 -4.61
C ALA A 70 10.46 7.82 -5.08
N ALA A 71 11.78 8.01 -5.16
CA ALA A 71 12.40 9.24 -5.65
C ALA A 71 12.00 9.54 -7.10
N ARG A 72 12.01 8.52 -7.97
CA ARG A 72 11.59 8.65 -9.37
C ARG A 72 10.11 9.00 -9.53
N ARG A 73 9.26 8.57 -8.59
CA ARG A 73 7.83 8.89 -8.58
C ARG A 73 7.56 10.32 -8.08
N GLY A 74 8.47 10.88 -7.28
CA GLY A 74 8.34 12.20 -6.65
C GLY A 74 8.97 13.36 -7.42
N GLU A 75 9.82 13.10 -8.42
CA GLU A 75 10.41 14.17 -9.23
C GLU A 75 9.53 14.49 -10.44
N PRO A 76 8.86 15.65 -10.46
CA PRO A 76 8.08 16.02 -11.62
C PRO A 76 9.03 16.38 -12.77
N ALA A 77 8.83 15.75 -13.93
CA ALA A 77 9.68 15.86 -15.11
C ALA A 77 9.93 17.31 -15.58
N TRP A 78 9.07 18.26 -15.20
CA TRP A 78 9.24 19.68 -15.54
C TRP A 78 10.48 20.33 -14.89
N LYS A 79 10.96 19.85 -13.73
CA LYS A 79 12.12 20.45 -13.05
C LYS A 79 13.44 20.30 -13.81
N ARG A 80 13.59 19.27 -14.64
CA ARG A 80 14.79 19.10 -15.50
C ARG A 80 14.72 19.92 -16.79
N SER A 81 13.52 20.37 -17.17
CA SER A 81 13.30 21.10 -18.43
C SER A 81 13.19 22.62 -18.25
N LEU A 82 12.90 23.12 -17.03
CA LEU A 82 12.76 24.55 -16.78
C LEU A 82 14.10 25.29 -16.52
N SER A 83 15.16 24.60 -16.10
CA SER A 83 16.48 25.23 -15.94
C SER A 83 17.09 25.64 -17.29
N GLU A 84 16.75 24.93 -18.37
CA GLU A 84 17.21 25.23 -19.74
C GLU A 84 16.36 26.32 -20.43
N LEU A 85 15.11 26.53 -19.99
CA LEU A 85 14.22 27.56 -20.55
C LEU A 85 14.30 28.91 -19.83
N ALA A 86 14.89 28.95 -18.63
CA ALA A 86 15.02 30.18 -17.83
C ALA A 86 16.09 31.16 -18.35
N PHE A 87 16.92 30.79 -19.34
CA PHE A 87 18.05 31.61 -19.78
C PHE A 87 17.75 32.54 -20.99
N GLY A 88 16.57 32.48 -21.61
CA GLY A 88 16.40 32.99 -22.97
C GLY A 88 15.21 33.90 -23.30
N TRP A 89 14.50 34.50 -22.35
CA TRP A 89 13.23 35.18 -22.67
C TRP A 89 13.08 36.60 -22.09
N LYS A 90 13.64 37.60 -22.78
CA LYS A 90 13.42 39.03 -22.47
C LYS A 90 12.45 39.74 -23.44
N SER A 91 11.54 39.02 -24.11
CA SER A 91 10.64 39.63 -25.12
C SER A 91 9.14 39.46 -24.78
N PRO A 92 8.36 40.56 -24.66
CA PRO A 92 6.98 40.53 -24.17
C PRO A 92 5.96 39.96 -25.19
N ALA A 93 6.29 39.93 -26.48
CA ALA A 93 5.35 39.49 -27.53
C ALA A 93 5.01 37.99 -27.49
N ALA A 94 5.83 37.17 -26.83
CA ALA A 94 5.71 35.72 -26.90
C ALA A 94 5.08 35.10 -25.62
N ALA A 95 4.74 35.93 -24.62
CA ALA A 95 4.10 35.50 -23.36
C ALA A 95 2.69 34.91 -23.54
N ALA A 96 1.91 35.38 -24.52
CA ALA A 96 0.53 34.93 -24.73
C ALA A 96 0.43 33.53 -25.37
N ALA A 97 1.39 33.15 -26.23
CA ALA A 97 1.42 31.82 -26.84
C ALA A 97 1.79 30.73 -25.82
N PHE A 98 2.63 31.07 -24.84
CA PHE A 98 3.07 30.16 -23.78
C PHE A 98 1.94 29.79 -22.79
N SER A 99 1.06 30.74 -22.46
CA SER A 99 -0.09 30.45 -21.60
C SER A 99 -1.03 29.40 -22.21
N LEU A 100 -1.29 29.47 -23.52
CA LEU A 100 -2.16 28.50 -24.20
C LEU A 100 -1.49 27.12 -24.27
N ALA A 101 -0.21 27.07 -24.63
CA ALA A 101 0.55 25.83 -24.67
C ALA A 101 0.69 25.18 -23.28
N ALA A 102 0.88 25.98 -22.23
CA ALA A 102 0.93 25.51 -20.85
C ALA A 102 -0.41 24.91 -20.40
N VAL A 103 -1.53 25.57 -20.70
CA VAL A 103 -2.87 25.04 -20.40
C VAL A 103 -3.12 23.73 -21.14
N LEU A 104 -2.77 23.65 -22.43
CA LEU A 104 -2.90 22.41 -23.22
C LEU A 104 -2.03 21.28 -22.66
N ALA A 105 -0.79 21.57 -22.25
CA ALA A 105 0.11 20.60 -21.63
C ALA A 105 -0.42 20.10 -20.29
N VAL A 106 -0.97 20.99 -19.44
CA VAL A 106 -1.61 20.61 -18.17
C VAL A 106 -2.84 19.74 -18.41
N VAL A 107 -3.70 20.12 -19.36
CA VAL A 107 -4.89 19.34 -19.72
C VAL A 107 -4.50 17.94 -20.22
N TRP A 108 -3.46 17.84 -21.05
CA TRP A 108 -2.96 16.55 -21.53
C TRP A 108 -2.33 15.72 -20.42
N ALA A 109 -1.57 16.34 -19.50
CA ALA A 109 -0.99 15.67 -18.35
C ALA A 109 -2.06 15.11 -17.38
N VAL A 110 -3.12 15.88 -17.12
CA VAL A 110 -4.25 15.45 -16.28
C VAL A 110 -5.10 14.38 -16.95
N ARG A 111 -5.14 14.34 -18.29
CA ARG A 111 -5.85 13.32 -19.08
C ARG A 111 -5.04 12.07 -19.39
N ARG A 112 -3.76 12.01 -19.02
CA ARG A 112 -2.96 10.79 -19.18
C ARG A 112 -3.60 9.69 -18.33
N PRO A 113 -4.02 8.55 -18.91
CA PRO A 113 -4.50 7.43 -18.13
C PRO A 113 -3.40 7.01 -17.15
N ALA A 114 -3.80 6.65 -15.93
CA ALA A 114 -2.87 6.17 -14.91
C ALA A 114 -2.01 5.05 -15.52
N PRO A 115 -0.68 5.03 -15.26
CA PRO A 115 0.16 3.96 -15.75
C PRO A 115 -0.48 2.64 -15.33
N GLU A 116 -0.77 1.80 -16.32
CA GLU A 116 -1.26 0.45 -16.15
C GLU A 116 -0.38 -0.19 -15.08
N ARG A 117 -0.99 -0.65 -13.98
CA ARG A 117 -0.24 -1.28 -12.89
C ARG A 117 0.44 -2.46 -13.54
N GLU A 118 1.75 -2.37 -13.70
CA GLU A 118 2.57 -3.49 -14.11
C GLU A 118 2.37 -4.57 -13.03
N GLU A 119 1.52 -5.54 -13.36
CA GLU A 119 1.19 -6.66 -12.48
C GLU A 119 2.49 -7.44 -12.32
N LEU A 120 3.17 -7.22 -11.20
CA LEU A 120 4.39 -7.96 -10.87
C LEU A 120 4.03 -9.46 -10.93
N PRO A 121 4.73 -10.26 -11.77
CA PRO A 121 4.41 -11.67 -11.93
C PRO A 121 4.41 -12.36 -10.57
N VAL A 122 3.38 -13.15 -10.30
CA VAL A 122 3.22 -13.89 -9.02
C VAL A 122 4.47 -14.72 -8.72
N GLU A 123 5.07 -15.30 -9.76
CA GLU A 123 6.34 -16.05 -9.69
C GLU A 123 7.49 -15.23 -9.09
N MET A 124 7.58 -13.94 -9.42
CA MET A 124 8.64 -13.08 -8.90
C MET A 124 8.42 -12.74 -7.42
N LEU A 125 7.16 -12.57 -7.01
CA LEU A 125 6.80 -12.39 -5.59
C LEU A 125 7.10 -13.66 -4.79
N LEU A 126 6.73 -14.83 -5.31
CA LEU A 126 6.97 -16.14 -4.69
C LEU A 126 8.47 -16.43 -4.55
N ALA A 127 9.25 -16.17 -5.60
CA ALA A 127 10.71 -16.35 -5.58
C ALA A 127 11.35 -15.49 -4.48
N ALA A 128 10.97 -14.20 -4.39
CA ALA A 128 11.48 -13.29 -3.38
C ALA A 128 11.10 -13.72 -1.94
N HIS A 129 9.86 -14.18 -1.72
CA HIS A 129 9.43 -14.72 -0.43
C HIS A 129 10.17 -16.01 -0.06
N SER A 130 10.43 -16.91 -1.01
CA SER A 130 11.12 -18.18 -0.76
C SER A 130 12.57 -17.99 -0.32
N GLU A 131 13.27 -17.00 -0.88
CA GLU A 131 14.62 -16.63 -0.47
C GLU A 131 14.60 -15.99 0.92
N TYR A 132 13.62 -15.13 1.21
CA TYR A 132 13.49 -14.48 2.51
C TYR A 132 13.16 -15.48 3.64
N ALA A 133 12.27 -16.44 3.37
CA ALA A 133 11.87 -17.48 4.32
C ALA A 133 13.07 -18.31 4.83
N LYS A 134 14.06 -18.57 3.97
CA LYS A 134 15.29 -19.30 4.33
C LYS A 134 16.17 -18.54 5.35
N THR A 135 15.98 -17.23 5.47
CA THR A 135 16.77 -16.37 6.37
C THR A 135 16.05 -16.00 7.66
N LEU A 136 14.79 -16.39 7.81
CA LEU A 136 13.97 -16.10 8.97
C LEU A 136 14.36 -17.03 10.15
N PRO A 137 14.69 -16.48 11.33
CA PRO A 137 15.09 -17.27 12.50
C PRO A 137 13.98 -18.19 13.04
N LEU A 138 12.74 -18.04 12.56
CA LEU A 138 11.62 -18.92 12.89
C LEU A 138 11.73 -20.32 12.23
N ALA A 139 12.45 -20.46 11.11
CA ALA A 139 12.62 -21.75 10.45
C ALA A 139 13.57 -22.70 11.22
N ALA A 140 14.41 -22.15 12.10
CA ALA A 140 15.34 -22.93 12.92
C ALA A 140 14.71 -23.53 14.19
N GLY A 141 13.44 -23.21 14.49
CA GLY A 141 12.75 -23.64 15.71
C GLY A 141 11.51 -24.52 15.49
N VAL A 142 11.05 -24.72 14.26
CA VAL A 142 9.98 -25.68 13.95
C VAL A 142 10.62 -27.04 13.69
N GLY A 143 11.25 -27.60 14.72
CA GLY A 143 11.49 -29.03 14.78
C GLY A 143 10.15 -29.71 15.07
N ASP A 144 9.76 -30.65 14.21
CA ASP A 144 9.27 -32.00 14.49
C ASP A 144 8.31 -32.28 15.67
N GLU A 145 7.70 -31.28 16.31
CA GLU A 145 6.74 -31.50 17.39
C GLU A 145 5.41 -31.95 16.77
N GLY A 146 5.26 -33.27 16.69
CA GLY A 146 4.04 -33.95 16.30
C GLY A 146 2.86 -33.40 17.11
N TRP A 147 1.86 -32.92 16.39
CA TRP A 147 0.56 -32.63 16.97
C TRP A 147 -0.09 -33.96 17.33
N GLU A 148 0.15 -34.41 18.57
CA GLU A 148 -0.60 -35.51 19.17
C GLU A 148 -2.04 -34.99 19.39
N GLU A 149 -2.95 -35.45 18.52
CA GLU A 149 -4.38 -35.17 18.62
C GLU A 149 -4.94 -35.82 19.90
N ASP A 150 -4.82 -35.15 21.04
CA ASP A 150 -5.56 -35.50 22.25
C ASP A 150 -7.04 -35.13 22.07
N GLY A 151 -7.77 -36.03 21.40
CA GLY A 151 -9.22 -36.08 21.42
C GLY A 151 -9.73 -36.68 22.73
N ASP A 152 -10.00 -35.84 23.73
CA ASP A 152 -10.96 -36.14 24.78
C ASP A 152 -11.70 -34.85 25.20
N VAL A 153 -12.89 -34.66 24.63
CA VAL A 153 -13.90 -33.74 25.18
C VAL A 153 -15.11 -34.58 25.52
N ARG A 154 -15.30 -34.81 26.83
CA ARG A 154 -16.53 -35.32 27.42
C ARG A 154 -17.62 -34.25 27.44
#